data_AF-V5N0U2-F1
#
_entry.id   AF-V5N0U2-F1
#
_cell.length_a   1.000
_cell.length_b   1.000
_cell.length_c   1.000
_cell.angle_alpha   90.00
_cell.angle_beta   90.00
_cell.angle_gamma   90.00
#
_symmetry.space_group_name_H-M   'P 1'
#
loop_
_entity.id
_entity.type
_entity.pdbx_description
1 polymer ?
#
loop_
_entity_poly.entity_id
_entity_poly.type
_entity_poly.pdbx_seq_one_letter_code
_entity_poly.pdbx_strand_id
1 'polypeptide(L)'
;DYLNIFIIVLENRNLHSPEYLEVALPQFCKAMCKLPVSALARLAKLWSVYGLSHIRRMLETFQQLITFTVVSNEYDSENLVNDDQTVVAATQCLKVAFYANILGGEMNVEHNEDEEEDP
;
A
#
# COMPACT_ATOMS: atom_id res chain seq x y z
N ASP A 1 -5.19 -21.30 3.78
CA ASP A 1 -4.70 -20.20 4.62
C ASP A 1 -5.54 -18.96 4.31
N TYR A 2 -6.07 -18.25 5.32
CA TYR A 2 -6.94 -17.08 5.10
C TYR A 2 -6.17 -15.90 4.48
N LEU A 3 -4.84 -15.89 4.58
CA LEU A 3 -3.98 -14.89 3.92
C LEU A 3 -4.09 -14.92 2.39
N ASN A 4 -4.49 -16.07 1.82
CA ASN A 4 -4.67 -16.22 0.38
C ASN A 4 -5.72 -15.25 -0.18
N ILE A 5 -6.71 -14.85 0.61
CA ILE A 5 -7.73 -13.87 0.19
C ILE A 5 -7.07 -12.54 -0.15
N PHE A 6 -6.07 -12.12 0.65
CA PHE A 6 -5.36 -10.86 0.40
C PHE A 6 -4.52 -10.88 -0.86
N ILE A 7 -3.90 -12.03 -1.14
CA ILE A 7 -3.14 -12.24 -2.37
C ILE A 7 -4.09 -12.19 -3.58
N ILE A 8 -5.16 -13.00 -3.56
CA ILE A 8 -6.11 -13.11 -4.68
C ILE A 8 -6.71 -11.74 -5.05
N VAL A 9 -7.09 -10.94 -4.05
CA VAL A 9 -7.65 -9.61 -4.31
C VAL A 9 -6.62 -8.68 -4.96
N LEU A 10 -5.37 -8.66 -4.49
CA LEU A 10 -4.31 -7.79 -5.04
C LEU A 10 -3.81 -8.20 -6.42
N GLU A 11 -4.11 -9.43 -6.87
CA GLU A 11 -3.90 -9.83 -8.27
C GLU A 11 -4.89 -9.16 -9.24
N ASN A 12 -6.01 -8.62 -8.74
CA ASN A 12 -6.98 -7.96 -9.59
C ASN A 12 -6.43 -6.63 -10.11
N ARG A 13 -6.17 -6.56 -11.42
CA ARG A 13 -5.63 -5.36 -12.08
C ARG A 13 -6.61 -4.19 -12.16
N ASN A 14 -7.89 -4.43 -11.88
CA ASN A 14 -8.94 -3.42 -11.95
C ASN A 14 -9.27 -2.78 -10.60
N LEU A 15 -8.45 -2.99 -9.55
CA LEU A 15 -8.70 -2.38 -8.22
C LEU A 15 -8.73 -0.84 -8.23
N HIS A 16 -8.26 -0.22 -9.30
CA HIS A 16 -8.32 1.23 -9.51
C HIS A 16 -9.67 1.71 -10.07
N SER A 17 -10.60 0.82 -10.42
CA SER A 17 -11.91 1.26 -10.92
C SER A 17 -12.68 1.97 -9.79
N PRO A 18 -13.53 2.97 -10.11
CA PRO A 18 -14.27 3.73 -9.11
C PRO A 18 -15.06 2.84 -8.14
N GLU A 19 -15.67 1.77 -8.66
CA GLU A 19 -16.49 0.85 -7.87
C GLU A 19 -15.67 0.12 -6.79
N TYR A 20 -14.41 -0.19 -7.08
CA TYR A 20 -13.49 -0.77 -6.09
C TYR A 20 -12.95 0.27 -5.13
N LEU A 21 -12.60 1.47 -5.61
CA LEU A 21 -12.04 2.54 -4.78
C LEU A 21 -13.03 3.08 -3.73
N GLU A 22 -14.32 3.17 -4.08
CA GLU A 22 -15.35 3.71 -3.19
C GLU A 22 -15.75 2.74 -2.07
N VAL A 23 -15.78 1.43 -2.37
CA VAL A 23 -16.39 0.45 -1.46
C VAL A 23 -15.43 -0.67 -1.09
N ALA A 24 -14.93 -1.42 -2.08
CA ALA A 24 -14.26 -2.68 -1.81
C ALA A 24 -12.84 -2.52 -1.23
N LEU A 25 -12.02 -1.64 -1.81
CA LEU A 25 -10.64 -1.44 -1.42
C LEU A 25 -10.50 -0.80 -0.02
N PRO A 26 -11.35 0.17 0.39
CA PRO A 26 -11.40 0.63 1.78
C PRO A 26 -11.64 -0.51 2.79
N GLN A 27 -12.57 -1.42 2.49
CA GLN A 27 -12.89 -2.56 3.37
C GLN A 27 -11.75 -3.58 3.38
N PHE A 28 -11.13 -3.80 2.22
CA PHE A 28 -9.93 -4.62 2.10
C PHE A 28 -8.80 -4.13 3.01
N CYS A 29 -8.48 -2.82 2.95
CA CYS A 29 -7.46 -2.22 3.79
C CYS A 29 -7.81 -2.35 5.28
N LYS A 30 -9.06 -2.06 5.66
CA LYS A 30 -9.54 -2.21 7.04
C LYS A 30 -9.41 -3.65 7.55
N ALA A 31 -9.75 -4.64 6.71
CA ALA A 31 -9.59 -6.04 7.04
C ALA A 31 -8.11 -6.43 7.24
N MET A 32 -7.21 -5.94 6.39
CA MET A 32 -5.78 -6.17 6.55
C MET A 32 -5.25 -5.58 7.87
N CYS A 33 -5.74 -4.41 8.28
CA CYS A 33 -5.35 -3.77 9.55
C CYS A 33 -5.82 -4.55 10.80
N LYS A 34 -6.78 -5.47 10.66
CA LYS A 34 -7.21 -6.35 11.76
C LYS A 34 -6.38 -7.63 11.88
N LEU A 35 -5.46 -7.86 10.95
CA LEU A 35 -4.60 -9.03 11.00
C LEU A 35 -3.59 -8.92 12.16
N PRO A 36 -3.29 -10.03 12.86
CA PRO A 36 -2.20 -10.07 13.81
C PRO A 36 -0.86 -9.68 13.15
N VAL A 37 0.06 -9.11 13.92
CA VAL A 37 1.40 -8.73 13.41
C VAL A 37 2.12 -9.91 12.74
N SER A 38 1.96 -11.13 13.27
CA SER A 38 2.53 -12.34 12.67
C SER A 38 1.96 -12.64 11.29
N ALA A 39 0.67 -12.36 11.06
CA ALA A 39 0.02 -12.51 9.76
C ALA A 39 0.50 -11.44 8.77
N LEU A 40 0.64 -10.19 9.20
CA LEU A 40 1.20 -9.10 8.39
C LEU A 40 2.65 -9.38 7.99
N ALA A 41 3.48 -9.88 8.91
CA ALA A 41 4.85 -10.28 8.62
C ALA A 41 4.92 -11.43 7.60
N ARG A 42 3.99 -12.39 7.68
CA ARG A 42 3.87 -13.47 6.67
C ARG A 42 3.47 -12.93 5.31
N LEU A 43 2.53 -11.98 5.24
CA LEU A 43 2.18 -11.31 3.98
C LEU A 43 3.37 -10.56 3.39
N ALA A 44 4.10 -9.79 4.20
CA ALA A 44 5.30 -9.09 3.74
C ALA A 44 6.34 -10.06 3.16
N LYS A 45 6.59 -11.19 3.83
CA LYS A 45 7.50 -12.24 3.34
C LYS A 45 7.00 -12.94 2.08
N LEU A 46 5.69 -13.11 1.92
CA LEU A 46 5.10 -13.68 0.70
C LEU A 46 5.21 -12.71 -0.48
N TRP A 47 5.00 -11.41 -0.25
CA TRP A 47 5.14 -10.40 -1.28
C TRP A 47 6.59 -10.08 -1.61
N SER A 48 7.54 -10.30 -0.69
CA SER A 48 8.96 -10.04 -0.96
C SER A 48 9.58 -10.95 -2.01
N VAL A 49 8.91 -12.08 -2.33
CA VAL A 49 9.33 -12.94 -3.44
C VAL A 49 8.75 -12.51 -4.79
N TYR A 50 7.87 -11.50 -4.80
CA TYR A 50 7.35 -10.92 -6.03
C TYR A 50 8.34 -9.90 -6.59
N GLY A 51 8.45 -9.85 -7.91
CA GLY A 51 9.33 -8.88 -8.57
C GLY A 51 8.91 -7.42 -8.31
N LEU A 52 9.86 -6.50 -8.45
CA LEU A 52 9.69 -5.06 -8.21
C LEU A 52 8.44 -4.46 -8.87
N SER A 53 8.14 -4.84 -10.11
CA SER A 53 6.97 -4.36 -10.85
C SER A 53 5.64 -4.72 -10.16
N HIS A 54 5.59 -5.85 -9.47
CA HIS A 54 4.41 -6.28 -8.73
C HIS A 54 4.25 -5.47 -7.44
N ILE A 55 5.32 -5.29 -6.68
CA ILE A 55 5.29 -4.50 -5.45
C ILE A 55 4.93 -3.04 -5.75
N ARG A 56 5.50 -2.47 -6.83
CA ARG A 56 5.13 -1.12 -7.31
C ARG A 56 3.65 -1.00 -7.61
N ARG A 57 3.06 -1.96 -8.32
CA ARG A 57 1.61 -1.95 -8.60
C ARG A 57 0.78 -1.97 -7.32
N MET A 58 1.12 -2.81 -6.33
CA MET A 58 0.39 -2.84 -5.06
C MET A 58 0.50 -1.50 -4.32
N LEU A 59 1.69 -0.90 -4.32
CA LEU A 59 1.95 0.42 -3.76
C LEU A 59 1.11 1.50 -4.46
N GLU A 60 1.08 1.51 -5.79
CA GLU A 60 0.27 2.43 -6.60
C GLU A 60 -1.23 2.27 -6.31
N THR A 61 -1.73 1.05 -6.10
CA THR A 61 -3.12 0.80 -5.72
C THR A 61 -3.49 1.46 -4.39
N PHE A 62 -2.66 1.32 -3.35
CA PHE A 62 -2.94 1.96 -2.07
C PHE A 62 -2.74 3.48 -2.11
N GLN A 63 -1.75 3.97 -2.86
CA GLN A 63 -1.56 5.40 -3.09
C GLN A 63 -2.76 6.01 -3.82
N GLN A 64 -3.30 5.33 -4.84
CA GLN A 64 -4.48 5.80 -5.55
C GLN A 64 -5.69 5.90 -4.63
N LEU A 65 -5.88 4.93 -3.72
CA LEU A 65 -6.95 4.99 -2.73
C LEU A 65 -6.80 6.20 -1.79
N ILE A 66 -5.58 6.46 -1.33
CA ILE A 66 -5.29 7.64 -0.50
C ILE A 66 -5.59 8.91 -1.29
N THR A 67 -5.05 9.06 -2.50
CA THR A 67 -5.29 10.22 -3.36
C THR A 67 -6.77 10.45 -3.60
N PHE A 68 -7.51 9.40 -3.97
CA PHE A 68 -8.96 9.49 -4.17
C PHE A 68 -9.67 9.96 -2.90
N THR A 69 -9.40 9.31 -1.75
CA THR A 69 -10.05 9.65 -0.48
C THR A 69 -9.71 11.07 0.00
N VAL A 70 -8.49 11.55 -0.26
CA VAL A 70 -8.05 12.88 0.14
C VAL A 70 -8.67 13.96 -0.77
N VAL A 71 -8.71 13.72 -2.07
CA VAL A 71 -9.24 14.71 -3.04
C VAL A 71 -10.77 14.77 -3.02
N SER A 72 -11.44 13.66 -2.71
CA SER A 72 -12.91 13.57 -2.71
C SER A 72 -13.58 14.04 -1.41
N ASN A 73 -12.81 14.27 -0.35
CA ASN A 73 -13.33 14.73 0.94
C ASN A 73 -12.83 16.13 1.29
N GLU A 74 -13.58 16.82 2.14
CA GLU A 74 -13.17 18.12 2.70
C GLU A 74 -12.52 17.91 4.07
N TYR A 75 -11.31 18.45 4.23
CA TYR A 75 -10.57 18.42 5.49
C TYR A 75 -10.29 19.85 5.94
N ASP A 76 -10.38 20.07 7.25
CA ASP A 76 -10.17 21.37 7.89
C ASP A 76 -9.53 21.19 9.27
N SER A 77 -9.60 22.20 10.13
CA SER A 77 -9.02 22.15 11.48
C SER A 77 -9.71 21.17 12.43
N GLU A 78 -10.95 20.76 12.15
CA GLU A 78 -11.75 19.85 12.97
C GLU A 78 -11.89 18.45 12.34
N ASN A 79 -11.83 18.35 11.01
CA ASN A 79 -11.83 17.10 10.26
C ASN A 79 -10.45 16.83 9.64
N LEU A 80 -9.58 16.15 10.39
CA LEU A 80 -8.21 15.91 9.97
C LEU A 80 -8.09 14.67 9.08
N VAL A 81 -7.22 14.76 8.07
CA VAL A 81 -6.94 13.63 7.15
C VAL A 81 -6.38 12.39 7.84
N ASN A 82 -5.64 12.56 8.93
CA ASN A 82 -5.11 11.46 9.72
C ASN A 82 -6.17 10.73 10.58
N ASP A 83 -7.38 11.27 10.67
CA ASP A 83 -8.49 10.63 11.38
C ASP A 83 -9.38 9.82 10.41
N ASP A 84 -9.23 10.03 9.10
CA ASP A 84 -9.90 9.24 8.07
C ASP A 84 -9.41 7.78 8.10
N GLN A 85 -10.33 6.89 8.46
CA GLN A 85 -10.03 5.47 8.64
C GLN A 85 -9.60 4.76 7.36
N THR A 86 -10.04 5.24 6.19
CA THR A 86 -9.61 4.69 4.90
C THR A 86 -8.18 5.11 4.60
N VAL A 87 -7.83 6.38 4.81
CA VAL A 87 -6.44 6.89 4.66
C VAL A 87 -5.50 6.16 5.61
N VAL A 88 -5.88 6.05 6.89
CA VAL A 88 -5.07 5.34 7.91
C VAL A 88 -4.88 3.87 7.52
N ALA A 89 -5.95 3.18 7.13
CA ALA A 89 -5.87 1.77 6.77
C ALA A 89 -5.03 1.52 5.51
N ALA A 90 -5.18 2.35 4.47
CA ALA A 90 -4.37 2.27 3.26
C ALA A 90 -2.88 2.54 3.56
N THR A 91 -2.58 3.50 4.43
CA THR A 91 -1.21 3.78 4.89
C THR A 91 -0.59 2.61 5.65
N GLN A 92 -1.37 1.90 6.47
CA GLN A 92 -0.90 0.67 7.12
C GLN A 92 -0.62 -0.45 6.12
N CYS A 93 -1.43 -0.58 5.06
CA CYS A 93 -1.16 -1.53 3.97
C CYS A 93 0.13 -1.18 3.22
N LEU A 94 0.37 0.11 2.94
CA LEU A 94 1.63 0.59 2.37
C LEU A 94 2.84 0.19 3.22
N LYS A 95 2.74 0.25 4.55
CA LYS A 95 3.82 -0.20 5.43
C LYS A 95 4.19 -1.68 5.21
N VAL A 96 3.20 -2.54 4.97
CA VAL A 96 3.45 -3.97 4.68
C VAL A 96 4.11 -4.14 3.33
N ALA A 97 3.65 -3.42 2.29
CA ALA A 97 4.28 -3.43 0.97
C ALA A 97 5.72 -2.89 1.02
N PHE A 98 5.98 -1.88 1.84
CA PHE A 98 7.32 -1.34 2.09
C PHE A 98 8.24 -2.37 2.75
N TYR A 99 7.75 -3.10 3.77
CA TYR A 99 8.52 -4.19 4.36
C TYR A 99 8.79 -5.33 3.38
N ALA A 100 7.83 -5.66 2.51
CA ALA A 100 8.05 -6.63 1.45
C ALA A 100 9.17 -6.20 0.50
N ASN A 101 9.21 -4.91 0.13
CA ASN A 101 10.25 -4.34 -0.71
C ASN A 101 11.64 -4.46 -0.04
N ILE A 102 11.77 -4.01 1.22
CA ILE A 102 13.02 -4.14 1.99
C ILE A 102 13.48 -5.59 2.08
N LEU A 103 12.55 -6.52 2.36
CA LEU A 103 12.85 -7.95 2.47
C LEU A 103 13.26 -8.58 1.13
N GLY A 104 12.82 -8.02 0.00
CA GLY A 104 13.23 -8.44 -1.34
C GLY A 104 14.72 -8.18 -1.60
N GLY A 105 15.30 -7.17 -0.94
CA GLY A 105 16.75 -6.97 -0.88
C GLY A 105 17.39 -6.42 -2.16
N GLU A 106 16.60 -5.97 -3.15
CA GLU A 106 17.09 -5.34 -4.37
C GLU A 106 17.25 -3.82 -4.13
N MET A 107 18.48 -3.38 -3.89
CA MET A 107 18.82 -1.97 -3.81
C MET A 107 18.84 -1.37 -5.21
N ASN A 108 17.96 -0.40 -5.48
CA ASN A 108 18.04 0.39 -6.70
C ASN A 108 19.12 1.46 -6.56
N VAL A 109 20.20 1.35 -7.32
CA VAL A 109 21.33 2.30 -7.31
C VAL A 109 21.16 3.41 -8.37
N GLU A 110 20.16 3.31 -9.25
CA GLU A 110 19.96 4.20 -10.41
C GLU A 110 19.57 5.66 -10.06
N HIS A 111 19.42 6.01 -8.78
CA HIS A 111 19.13 7.38 -8.32
C HIS A 111 20.19 7.93 -7.34
N ASN A 112 21.33 7.25 -7.19
CA ASN A 112 22.45 7.70 -6.36
C ASN A 112 23.53 8.48 -7.14
N GLU A 113 23.27 8.84 -8.40
CA GLU A 113 24.07 9.73 -9.26
C GLU A 113 23.24 11.04 -9.34
N ASP A 114 23.58 12.25 -8.86
CA ASP A 114 24.84 12.96 -8.66
C ASP A 114 24.67 14.03 -7.54
N GLU A 115 25.26 13.82 -6.35
CA GLU A 115 25.56 14.90 -5.39
C GLU A 115 27.07 14.92 -5.07
N GLU A 116 27.92 14.62 -6.06
CA GLU A 116 29.37 14.83 -5.94
C GLU A 116 29.73 16.27 -6.34
N GLU A 117 29.90 17.09 -5.30
CA GLU A 117 30.74 18.31 -5.16
C GLU A 117 31.00 19.17 -6.42
N ASP A 118 30.37 20.34 -6.49
CA ASP A 118 30.88 21.46 -7.30
C ASP A 118 32.18 22.03 -6.66
N PRO A 119 33.24 22.31 -7.44
CA PRO A 119 34.60 22.66 -6.98
C PRO A 119 34.79 24.07 -6.39
#